data_AF-A0AA35X8D4-F1
#
_entry.id   AF-A0AA35X8D4-F1
#
_cell.length_a   1.000
_cell.length_b   1.000
_cell.length_c   1.000
_cell.angle_alpha   90.00
_cell.angle_beta   90.00
_cell.angle_gamma   90.00
#
_symmetry.space_group_name_H-M   'P 1'
#
loop_
_entity.id
_entity.type
_entity.pdbx_description
1 polymer ?
#
loop_
_entity_poly.entity_id
_entity_poly.type
_entity_poly.pdbx_seq_one_letter_code
_entity_poly.pdbx_strand_id
1 'polypeptide(L)'
;MPRVGINGFGRIGRNALRAALKNKDITLDFVAINDLTDSETLAHLLKYDSVLGELDADVQPTNNGLIVNGKKIVVFSERDPTALPWNTLGIDVVIESTGFFTDGKDASKHLDAGAKKVIISAPAENEDITIVLGVNEDKYDKEKHHIISNASCTTNCLAPLAKVLLENFGIRSGLMTTIHSYTNDQQVLDLPHKDIRRGRAAALSMIPTSTGAASAISLVIPELKGKFDGMAIRVPTPNVSVVDLTVDLEKKASVEEVNAVVKKAAEGEQRGILSYSELPLVSVDFKGNPHSSIFDAEFTRVIDGKLVKVLSWRRCEHQSFVGNWKLNKTVREAAALVTSLQTLVADVTDVEIVVAPVFTGLSAVAQALAGGDIRLAAQDVFWEDSGAFTGEVSPGMLKDVGCDYVIIGHSERRQYFSETNENAKALRSERTGKTGAVVKDHVLNGIVGLSADQITSTVIAYEPVWAIGTGHNATPDQAQEVHALIRSLLSEIYSPDVASQVRIQYGGSVKPDNAAALIAQPDVDGALVGTASWEAESFAQIVKVVC
;
A
#
# COMPACT_ATOMS: atom_id res chain seq x y z
N MET A 1 14.47 -4.19 -21.13
CA MET A 1 14.34 -4.10 -19.66
C MET A 1 15.54 -3.34 -19.14
N PRO A 2 15.37 -2.17 -18.52
CA PRO A 2 16.46 -1.42 -17.90
C PRO A 2 17.08 -2.19 -16.73
N ARG A 3 18.40 -2.17 -16.65
CA ARG A 3 19.19 -2.75 -15.55
C ARG A 3 19.43 -1.70 -14.47
N VAL A 4 19.02 -2.02 -13.25
CA VAL A 4 18.95 -1.08 -12.12
C VAL A 4 19.97 -1.47 -11.04
N GLY A 5 20.74 -0.47 -10.61
CA GLY A 5 21.51 -0.50 -9.37
C GLY A 5 20.84 0.36 -8.30
N ILE A 6 20.93 -0.02 -7.02
CA ILE A 6 20.51 0.81 -5.90
C ILE A 6 21.73 1.19 -5.07
N ASN A 7 21.95 2.48 -4.81
CA ASN A 7 22.91 2.96 -3.83
C ASN A 7 22.17 3.42 -2.57
N GLY A 8 22.49 2.85 -1.41
CA GLY A 8 21.75 3.03 -0.16
C GLY A 8 20.45 2.22 -0.12
N PHE A 9 20.50 1.04 0.50
CA PHE A 9 19.39 0.13 0.76
C PHE A 9 18.72 0.42 2.13
N GLY A 10 18.64 1.70 2.48
CA GLY A 10 17.74 2.22 3.50
C GLY A 10 16.26 2.09 3.10
N ARG A 11 15.35 2.68 3.90
CA ARG A 11 13.89 2.55 3.70
C ARG A 11 13.43 2.89 2.27
N ILE A 12 14.06 3.86 1.60
CA ILE A 12 13.70 4.23 0.22
C ILE A 12 14.17 3.17 -0.79
N GLY A 13 15.44 2.75 -0.75
CA GLY A 13 15.98 1.73 -1.65
C GLY A 13 15.26 0.38 -1.54
N ARG A 14 14.92 -0.06 -0.31
CA ARG A 14 14.12 -1.28 -0.11
C ARG A 14 12.70 -1.12 -0.61
N ASN A 15 12.07 0.04 -0.39
CA ASN A 15 10.72 0.30 -0.88
C ASN A 15 10.64 0.42 -2.40
N ALA A 16 11.71 0.88 -3.07
CA ALA A 16 11.79 0.86 -4.54
C ALA A 16 11.79 -0.57 -5.09
N LEU A 17 12.58 -1.48 -4.50
CA LEU A 17 12.55 -2.89 -4.87
C LEU A 17 11.21 -3.55 -4.50
N ARG A 18 10.68 -3.32 -3.29
CA ARG A 18 9.37 -3.84 -2.86
C ARG A 18 8.24 -3.40 -3.81
N ALA A 19 8.23 -2.14 -4.25
CA ALA A 19 7.23 -1.63 -5.19
C ALA A 19 7.34 -2.30 -6.57
N ALA A 20 8.55 -2.47 -7.11
CA ALA A 20 8.78 -3.13 -8.39
C ALA A 20 8.60 -4.67 -8.35
N LEU A 21 8.60 -5.28 -7.16
CA LEU A 21 8.20 -6.68 -6.98
C LEU A 21 6.67 -6.85 -6.88
N LYS A 22 5.95 -5.83 -6.38
CA LYS A 22 4.48 -5.82 -6.29
C LYS A 22 3.80 -5.43 -7.61
N ASN A 23 4.34 -4.48 -8.35
CA ASN A 23 3.74 -4.01 -9.61
C ASN A 23 4.33 -4.78 -10.81
N LYS A 24 3.52 -5.62 -11.46
CA LYS A 24 3.97 -6.48 -12.58
C LYS A 24 4.20 -5.74 -13.91
N ASP A 25 3.60 -4.57 -14.11
CA ASP A 25 3.85 -3.75 -15.31
C ASP A 25 5.27 -3.15 -15.32
N ILE A 26 5.85 -2.88 -14.14
CA ILE A 26 7.19 -2.29 -13.98
C ILE A 26 8.27 -3.36 -14.24
N THR A 27 8.53 -3.59 -15.53
CA THR A 27 9.57 -4.51 -16.00
C THR A 27 10.98 -3.91 -15.84
N LEU A 28 11.56 -4.06 -14.64
CA LEU A 28 12.92 -3.67 -14.26
C LEU A 28 13.79 -4.88 -13.84
N ASP A 29 15.08 -4.82 -14.15
CA ASP A 29 16.07 -5.84 -13.76
C ASP A 29 16.96 -5.30 -12.64
N PHE A 30 16.70 -5.64 -11.38
CA PHE A 30 17.52 -5.21 -10.25
C PHE A 30 18.76 -6.11 -10.14
N VAL A 31 19.91 -5.56 -10.53
CA VAL A 31 21.17 -6.31 -10.70
C VAL A 31 22.07 -6.19 -9.47
N ALA A 32 22.08 -5.02 -8.84
CA ALA A 32 23.00 -4.72 -7.75
C ALA A 32 22.44 -3.76 -6.69
N ILE A 33 22.95 -3.90 -5.48
CA ILE A 33 22.71 -3.06 -4.32
C ILE A 33 24.07 -2.67 -3.73
N ASN A 34 24.24 -1.43 -3.29
CA ASN A 34 25.37 -1.00 -2.46
C ASN A 34 24.86 -0.43 -1.14
N ASP A 35 25.33 -0.97 -0.01
CA ASP A 35 25.10 -0.41 1.33
C ASP A 35 26.26 -0.79 2.28
N LEU A 36 26.47 -0.03 3.35
CA LEU A 36 27.61 -0.16 4.26
C LEU A 36 27.36 -1.21 5.37
N THR A 37 26.72 -2.32 4.99
CA THR A 37 26.36 -3.46 5.85
C THR A 37 26.31 -4.76 5.02
N ASP A 38 26.11 -5.90 5.67
CA ASP A 38 26.21 -7.23 5.09
C ASP A 38 24.91 -7.74 4.43
N SER A 39 25.03 -8.78 3.58
CA SER A 39 23.89 -9.35 2.84
C SER A 39 22.82 -10.01 3.72
N GLU A 40 23.13 -10.47 4.94
CA GLU A 40 22.16 -11.10 5.85
C GLU A 40 21.28 -10.02 6.48
N THR A 41 21.89 -8.93 6.96
CA THR A 41 21.19 -7.72 7.40
C THR A 41 20.31 -7.13 6.30
N LEU A 42 20.82 -7.02 5.06
CA LEU A 42 20.03 -6.50 3.94
C LEU A 42 18.88 -7.43 3.52
N ALA A 43 19.07 -8.75 3.55
CA ALA A 43 18.01 -9.74 3.31
C ALA A 43 16.90 -9.60 4.35
N HIS A 44 17.27 -9.57 5.63
CA HIS A 44 16.33 -9.49 6.75
C HIS A 44 15.52 -8.20 6.70
N LEU A 45 16.15 -7.04 6.48
CA LEU A 45 15.47 -5.74 6.42
C LEU A 45 14.65 -5.52 5.14
N LEU A 46 14.90 -6.28 4.06
CA LEU A 46 14.04 -6.32 2.88
C LEU A 46 12.80 -7.19 3.16
N LYS A 47 13.02 -8.36 3.79
CA LYS A 47 11.98 -9.32 4.12
C LYS A 47 11.03 -8.79 5.20
N TYR A 48 11.52 -8.10 6.22
CA TYR A 48 10.72 -7.60 7.34
C TYR A 48 10.83 -6.06 7.49
N ASP A 49 9.70 -5.33 7.50
CA ASP A 49 9.62 -3.89 7.78
C ASP A 49 8.45 -3.61 8.73
N SER A 50 8.70 -2.93 9.85
CA SER A 50 7.70 -2.71 10.92
C SER A 50 6.53 -1.80 10.54
N VAL A 51 6.53 -1.21 9.34
CA VAL A 51 5.44 -0.37 8.82
C VAL A 51 4.67 -1.07 7.70
N LEU A 52 5.38 -1.86 6.89
CA LEU A 52 4.87 -2.47 5.66
C LEU A 52 4.78 -3.99 5.71
N GLY A 53 4.95 -4.57 6.90
CA GLY A 53 4.89 -6.02 7.14
C GLY A 53 6.00 -6.83 6.46
N GLU A 54 5.79 -8.13 6.43
CA GLU A 54 6.62 -9.06 5.67
C GLU A 54 6.48 -8.81 4.15
N LEU A 55 7.59 -8.88 3.42
CA LEU A 55 7.57 -8.90 1.97
C LEU A 55 7.16 -10.28 1.49
N ASP A 56 6.11 -10.32 0.68
CA ASP A 56 5.72 -11.50 -0.06
C ASP A 56 6.67 -11.78 -1.25
N ALA A 57 7.82 -12.33 -0.88
CA ALA A 57 8.85 -12.85 -1.77
C ALA A 57 9.68 -13.89 -0.99
N ASP A 58 10.25 -14.85 -1.70
CA ASP A 58 11.39 -15.62 -1.22
C ASP A 58 12.62 -14.71 -1.23
N VAL A 59 13.22 -14.45 -0.07
CA VAL A 59 14.38 -13.56 0.11
C VAL A 59 15.43 -14.30 0.91
N GLN A 60 16.54 -14.64 0.26
CA GLN A 60 17.62 -15.43 0.87
C GLN A 60 18.96 -14.68 0.74
N PRO A 61 19.74 -14.56 1.84
CA PRO A 61 21.08 -14.01 1.76
C PRO A 61 22.05 -15.01 1.12
N THR A 62 23.10 -14.48 0.49
CA THR A 62 24.26 -15.23 -0.02
C THR A 62 25.53 -14.46 0.31
N ASN A 63 26.68 -15.13 0.29
CA ASN A 63 27.99 -14.55 0.63
C ASN A 63 28.32 -13.25 -0.12
N ASN A 64 27.74 -13.03 -1.31
CA ASN A 64 28.05 -11.90 -2.21
C ASN A 64 26.77 -11.23 -2.75
N GLY A 65 25.62 -11.33 -2.07
CA GLY A 65 24.37 -10.75 -2.56
C GLY A 65 23.10 -11.37 -2.01
N LEU A 66 21.97 -10.99 -2.58
CA LEU A 66 20.64 -11.53 -2.28
C LEU A 66 20.18 -12.48 -3.39
N ILE A 67 19.31 -13.43 -3.05
CA ILE A 67 18.39 -14.08 -3.98
C ILE A 67 16.99 -13.59 -3.61
N VAL A 68 16.24 -13.10 -4.60
CA VAL A 68 14.86 -12.61 -4.46
C VAL A 68 13.99 -13.24 -5.53
N ASN A 69 13.03 -14.08 -5.15
CA ASN A 69 12.21 -14.90 -6.05
C ASN A 69 13.08 -15.63 -7.11
N GLY A 70 14.16 -16.27 -6.66
CA GLY A 70 15.14 -16.97 -7.52
C GLY A 70 16.10 -16.07 -8.32
N LYS A 71 15.86 -14.76 -8.43
CA LYS A 71 16.78 -13.82 -9.11
C LYS A 71 17.92 -13.40 -8.18
N LYS A 72 19.17 -13.48 -8.65
CA LYS A 72 20.34 -13.05 -7.88
C LYS A 72 20.62 -11.55 -8.07
N ILE A 73 20.74 -10.82 -6.97
CA ILE A 73 21.14 -9.41 -6.90
C ILE A 73 22.50 -9.34 -6.18
N VAL A 74 23.51 -8.69 -6.76
CA VAL A 74 24.85 -8.60 -6.14
C VAL A 74 24.87 -7.49 -5.09
N VAL A 75 25.47 -7.74 -3.92
CA VAL A 75 25.65 -6.71 -2.87
C VAL A 75 27.10 -6.23 -2.83
N PHE A 76 27.27 -4.92 -2.76
CA PHE A 76 28.52 -4.21 -2.54
C PHE A 76 28.47 -3.44 -1.22
N SER A 77 29.65 -3.13 -0.68
CA SER A 77 29.79 -2.34 0.56
C SER A 77 30.91 -1.30 0.41
N GLU A 78 30.72 -0.44 -0.60
CA GLU A 78 31.69 0.57 -1.04
C GLU A 78 31.21 1.98 -0.66
N ARG A 79 32.15 2.84 -0.29
CA ARG A 79 31.94 4.24 0.13
C ARG A 79 32.17 5.23 -1.01
N ASP A 80 33.00 4.91 -1.99
CA ASP A 80 33.24 5.74 -3.17
C ASP A 80 32.40 5.26 -4.36
N PRO A 81 31.39 6.02 -4.83
CA PRO A 81 30.57 5.66 -5.97
C PRO A 81 31.36 5.36 -7.27
N THR A 82 32.58 5.90 -7.43
CA THR A 82 33.42 5.67 -8.62
C THR A 82 34.03 4.26 -8.67
N ALA A 83 34.14 3.57 -7.52
CA ALA A 83 34.68 2.22 -7.42
C ALA A 83 33.63 1.11 -7.66
N LEU A 84 32.35 1.47 -7.80
CA LEU A 84 31.26 0.53 -8.06
C LEU A 84 31.32 -0.01 -9.50
N PRO A 85 31.16 -1.32 -9.75
CA PRO A 85 31.38 -1.91 -11.08
C PRO A 85 30.18 -1.75 -12.02
N TRP A 86 29.57 -0.56 -12.09
CA TRP A 86 28.35 -0.29 -12.85
C TRP A 86 28.49 -0.56 -14.35
N ASN A 87 29.62 -0.18 -14.96
CA ASN A 87 29.96 -0.51 -16.35
C ASN A 87 29.95 -2.04 -16.59
N THR A 88 30.68 -2.79 -15.75
CA THR A 88 30.84 -4.25 -15.85
C THR A 88 29.52 -5.01 -15.65
N LEU A 89 28.63 -4.47 -14.81
CA LEU A 89 27.29 -5.01 -14.59
C LEU A 89 26.27 -4.53 -15.64
N GLY A 90 26.62 -3.57 -16.48
CA GLY A 90 25.76 -2.99 -17.50
C GLY A 90 24.56 -2.25 -16.92
N ILE A 91 24.76 -1.44 -15.87
CA ILE A 91 23.68 -0.68 -15.22
C ILE A 91 23.20 0.47 -16.12
N ASP A 92 21.91 0.49 -16.43
CA ASP A 92 21.27 1.59 -17.16
C ASP A 92 20.93 2.75 -16.20
N VAL A 93 20.39 2.45 -15.01
CA VAL A 93 19.89 3.43 -14.05
C VAL A 93 20.38 3.10 -12.65
N VAL A 94 20.94 4.10 -11.95
CA VAL A 94 21.18 4.02 -10.50
C VAL A 94 20.09 4.77 -9.77
N ILE A 95 19.42 4.10 -8.82
CA ILE A 95 18.60 4.76 -7.79
C ILE A 95 19.55 5.17 -6.67
N GLU A 96 19.79 6.47 -6.55
CA GLU A 96 20.58 7.07 -5.48
C GLU A 96 19.67 7.39 -4.29
N SER A 97 19.64 6.49 -3.31
CA SER A 97 18.78 6.53 -2.13
C SER A 97 19.54 6.47 -0.80
N THR A 98 20.83 6.86 -0.78
CA THR A 98 21.58 7.09 0.46
C THR A 98 21.09 8.32 1.22
N GLY A 99 20.59 9.33 0.51
CA GLY A 99 20.33 10.66 1.06
C GLY A 99 21.60 11.46 1.39
N PHE A 100 22.77 10.99 0.95
CA PHE A 100 24.07 11.64 1.15
C PHE A 100 24.59 12.29 -0.13
N PHE A 101 24.52 11.59 -1.27
CA PHE A 101 24.97 12.10 -2.57
C PHE A 101 23.85 12.94 -3.26
N THR A 102 23.48 14.06 -2.65
CA THR A 102 22.39 14.95 -3.14
C THR A 102 22.87 16.18 -3.94
N ASP A 103 24.19 16.37 -4.14
CA ASP A 103 24.69 17.27 -5.20
C ASP A 103 24.83 16.44 -6.49
N GLY A 104 24.32 16.94 -7.61
CA GLY A 104 24.46 16.29 -8.92
C GLY A 104 25.92 16.03 -9.31
N LYS A 105 26.87 16.86 -8.87
CA LYS A 105 28.31 16.63 -9.04
C LYS A 105 28.79 15.39 -8.29
N ASP A 106 28.27 15.14 -7.09
CA ASP A 106 28.58 13.93 -6.33
C ASP A 106 27.88 12.71 -6.90
N ALA A 107 26.61 12.84 -7.30
CA ALA A 107 25.86 11.78 -7.99
C ALA A 107 26.48 11.38 -9.35
N SER A 108 27.16 12.32 -10.03
CA SER A 108 27.82 12.08 -11.33
C SER A 108 28.90 11.00 -11.28
N LYS A 109 29.46 10.71 -10.10
CA LYS A 109 30.42 9.61 -9.87
C LYS A 109 29.86 8.23 -10.25
N HIS A 110 28.54 8.05 -10.22
CA HIS A 110 27.90 6.84 -10.75
C HIS A 110 27.95 6.75 -12.28
N LEU A 111 27.98 7.88 -12.99
CA LEU A 111 28.19 7.94 -14.43
C LEU A 111 29.66 7.64 -14.77
N ASP A 112 30.61 8.14 -13.97
CA ASP A 112 32.03 7.80 -14.09
C ASP A 112 32.28 6.29 -13.88
N ALA A 113 31.57 5.68 -12.94
CA ALA A 113 31.52 4.22 -12.74
C ALA A 113 30.84 3.45 -13.90
N GLY A 114 30.18 4.16 -14.82
CA GLY A 114 29.58 3.63 -16.06
C GLY A 114 28.10 3.31 -16.01
N ALA A 115 27.33 3.85 -15.06
CA ALA A 115 25.88 3.91 -15.19
C ALA A 115 25.47 4.95 -16.26
N LYS A 116 24.33 4.75 -16.94
CA LYS A 116 23.89 5.68 -18.01
C LYS A 116 23.06 6.86 -17.48
N LYS A 117 22.33 6.66 -16.38
CA LYS A 117 21.44 7.62 -15.70
C LYS A 117 21.49 7.43 -14.19
N VAL A 118 21.22 8.49 -13.43
CA VAL A 118 21.07 8.50 -11.97
C VAL A 118 19.76 9.17 -11.58
N ILE A 119 19.01 8.57 -10.66
CA ILE A 119 17.79 9.13 -10.07
C ILE A 119 18.02 9.32 -8.57
N ILE A 120 18.14 10.57 -8.12
CA ILE A 120 18.32 10.96 -6.72
C ILE A 120 16.94 10.93 -6.05
N SER A 121 16.79 10.11 -5.00
CA SER A 121 15.51 9.90 -4.29
C SER A 121 15.17 10.99 -3.26
N ALA A 122 15.69 12.20 -3.47
CA ALA A 122 15.61 13.35 -2.57
C ALA A 122 15.75 14.66 -3.38
N PRO A 123 15.37 15.83 -2.82
CA PRO A 123 15.75 17.12 -3.40
C PRO A 123 17.26 17.20 -3.59
N ALA A 124 17.67 17.67 -4.75
CA ALA A 124 19.07 17.79 -5.11
C ALA A 124 19.50 19.26 -5.28
N GLU A 125 20.80 19.46 -5.49
CA GLU A 125 21.36 20.68 -6.04
C GLU A 125 22.26 20.31 -7.24
N ASN A 126 22.25 21.10 -8.32
CA ASN A 126 23.08 20.87 -9.52
C ASN A 126 22.73 19.57 -10.29
N GLU A 127 21.52 19.05 -10.13
CA GLU A 127 20.95 18.04 -11.03
C GLU A 127 20.57 18.65 -12.39
N ASP A 128 20.40 17.81 -13.42
CA ASP A 128 19.99 18.29 -14.76
C ASP A 128 18.51 18.72 -14.77
N ILE A 129 17.67 18.01 -14.01
CA ILE A 129 16.24 18.31 -13.84
C ILE A 129 15.68 17.69 -12.55
N THR A 130 14.79 18.41 -11.87
CA THR A 130 13.85 17.83 -10.89
C THR A 130 12.53 17.47 -11.58
N ILE A 131 12.04 16.24 -11.40
CA ILE A 131 10.77 15.74 -11.94
C ILE A 131 9.79 15.40 -10.81
N VAL A 132 8.51 15.72 -11.02
CA VAL A 132 7.35 15.14 -10.35
C VAL A 132 6.37 14.69 -11.44
N LEU A 133 5.87 13.46 -11.34
CA LEU A 133 4.90 12.88 -12.27
C LEU A 133 3.51 13.53 -12.07
N GLY A 134 2.74 13.66 -13.15
CA GLY A 134 1.51 14.46 -13.25
C GLY A 134 1.73 15.97 -13.40
N VAL A 135 2.98 16.44 -13.43
CA VAL A 135 3.33 17.86 -13.25
C VAL A 135 4.35 18.37 -14.27
N ASN A 136 5.47 17.67 -14.50
CA ASN A 136 6.52 18.16 -15.39
C ASN A 136 7.37 17.08 -16.09
N GLU A 137 6.88 15.84 -16.14
CA GLU A 137 7.53 14.73 -16.86
C GLU A 137 7.68 14.97 -18.36
N ASP A 138 6.84 15.82 -18.96
CA ASP A 138 6.92 16.28 -20.35
C ASP A 138 8.25 17.01 -20.66
N LYS A 139 8.88 17.57 -19.63
CA LYS A 139 10.15 18.30 -19.70
C LYS A 139 11.37 17.37 -19.67
N TYR A 140 11.18 16.04 -19.53
CA TYR A 140 12.30 15.10 -19.50
C TYR A 140 12.88 14.81 -20.90
N ASP A 141 14.08 15.33 -21.16
CA ASP A 141 14.86 14.98 -22.35
C ASP A 141 15.90 13.90 -22.05
N LYS A 142 15.69 12.70 -22.60
CA LYS A 142 16.59 11.54 -22.43
C LYS A 142 18.01 11.73 -22.97
N GLU A 143 18.24 12.68 -23.88
CA GLU A 143 19.57 12.99 -24.46
C GLU A 143 20.31 14.10 -23.69
N LYS A 144 19.63 14.79 -22.76
CA LYS A 144 20.24 15.86 -21.93
C LYS A 144 20.28 15.54 -20.45
N HIS A 145 19.22 14.92 -19.91
CA HIS A 145 19.05 14.77 -18.47
C HIS A 145 19.56 13.40 -18.04
N HIS A 146 20.75 13.36 -17.45
CA HIS A 146 21.43 12.17 -16.96
C HIS A 146 21.34 12.00 -15.44
N ILE A 147 21.21 13.11 -14.70
CA ILE A 147 21.07 13.15 -13.25
C ILE A 147 19.75 13.84 -12.93
N ILE A 148 18.79 13.05 -12.45
CA ILE A 148 17.40 13.48 -12.21
C ILE A 148 17.13 13.45 -10.71
N SER A 149 16.56 14.52 -10.15
CA SER A 149 15.95 14.45 -8.81
C SER A 149 14.49 14.05 -8.94
N ASN A 150 14.04 13.08 -8.13
CA ASN A 150 12.63 12.74 -7.96
C ASN A 150 11.94 13.61 -6.88
N ALA A 151 12.48 14.81 -6.64
CA ALA A 151 12.08 15.78 -5.62
C ALA A 151 12.02 15.18 -4.19
N SER A 152 11.15 15.71 -3.33
CA SER A 152 10.79 15.06 -2.05
C SER A 152 9.40 14.44 -2.11
N CYS A 153 9.12 13.50 -1.20
CA CYS A 153 7.78 12.96 -0.99
C CYS A 153 6.74 14.03 -0.60
N THR A 154 7.14 15.13 0.06
CA THR A 154 6.26 16.29 0.29
C THR A 154 6.06 17.11 -0.99
N THR A 155 7.06 17.22 -1.86
CA THR A 155 6.93 17.92 -3.16
C THR A 155 6.01 17.15 -4.11
N ASN A 156 6.14 15.82 -4.19
CA ASN A 156 5.26 14.97 -5.00
C ASN A 156 3.80 15.01 -4.50
N CYS A 157 3.57 15.23 -3.20
CA CYS A 157 2.24 15.43 -2.63
C CYS A 157 1.69 16.85 -2.87
N LEU A 158 2.54 17.88 -2.78
CA LEU A 158 2.15 19.28 -2.95
C LEU A 158 1.90 19.66 -4.43
N ALA A 159 2.71 19.15 -5.36
CA ALA A 159 2.76 19.69 -6.71
C ALA A 159 1.54 19.40 -7.60
N PRO A 160 0.94 18.19 -7.62
CA PRO A 160 -0.29 17.93 -8.36
C PRO A 160 -1.43 18.84 -7.91
N LEU A 161 -1.61 19.00 -6.60
CA LEU A 161 -2.62 19.88 -6.01
C LEU A 161 -2.35 21.37 -6.32
N ALA A 162 -1.09 21.81 -6.21
CA ALA A 162 -0.70 23.19 -6.54
C ALA A 162 -0.89 23.52 -8.02
N LYS A 163 -0.62 22.56 -8.94
CA LYS A 163 -0.90 22.68 -10.38
C LYS A 163 -2.40 22.91 -10.63
N VAL A 164 -3.26 22.03 -10.12
CA VAL A 164 -4.73 22.11 -10.32
C VAL A 164 -5.29 23.44 -9.82
N LEU A 165 -4.87 23.91 -8.64
CA LEU A 165 -5.30 25.20 -8.09
C LEU A 165 -4.78 26.40 -8.90
N LEU A 166 -3.54 26.33 -9.41
CA LEU A 166 -2.93 27.35 -10.26
C LEU A 166 -3.66 27.48 -11.60
N GLU A 167 -3.92 26.37 -12.29
CA GLU A 167 -4.51 26.36 -13.63
C GLU A 167 -5.97 26.83 -13.61
N ASN A 168 -6.74 26.39 -12.60
CA ASN A 168 -8.15 26.76 -12.47
C ASN A 168 -8.34 28.17 -11.91
N PHE A 169 -7.62 28.57 -10.86
CA PHE A 169 -7.90 29.82 -10.13
C PHE A 169 -6.79 30.86 -10.17
N GLY A 170 -5.56 30.47 -10.49
CA GLY A 170 -4.35 31.28 -10.30
C GLY A 170 -3.98 31.39 -8.81
N ILE A 171 -2.71 31.21 -8.47
CA ILE A 171 -2.21 31.37 -7.09
C ILE A 171 -1.31 32.60 -7.03
N ARG A 172 -1.60 33.53 -6.13
CA ARG A 172 -0.80 34.72 -5.87
C ARG A 172 0.34 34.43 -4.88
N SER A 173 0.02 33.73 -3.78
CA SER A 173 0.96 33.31 -2.75
C SER A 173 0.42 32.10 -1.96
N GLY A 174 1.30 31.26 -1.42
CA GLY A 174 0.96 30.09 -0.63
C GLY A 174 1.86 29.91 0.60
N LEU A 175 1.27 29.43 1.70
CA LEU A 175 1.97 29.00 2.90
C LEU A 175 1.61 27.54 3.19
N MET A 176 2.62 26.69 3.37
CA MET A 176 2.46 25.25 3.54
C MET A 176 3.04 24.77 4.87
N THR A 177 2.30 23.94 5.61
CA THR A 177 2.79 23.20 6.77
C THR A 177 2.66 21.71 6.51
N THR A 178 3.76 20.97 6.47
CA THR A 178 3.69 19.50 6.42
C THR A 178 3.75 18.92 7.83
N ILE A 179 2.67 18.26 8.24
CA ILE A 179 2.62 17.46 9.47
C ILE A 179 3.11 16.07 9.07
N HIS A 180 4.35 15.77 9.42
CA HIS A 180 5.11 14.68 8.82
C HIS A 180 5.48 13.65 9.88
N SER A 181 5.25 12.37 9.58
CA SER A 181 5.74 11.23 10.35
C SER A 181 7.25 11.36 10.63
N TYR A 182 7.75 10.73 11.70
CA TYR A 182 9.19 10.76 11.94
C TYR A 182 9.96 10.01 10.84
N THR A 183 11.26 10.28 10.79
CA THR A 183 12.23 9.70 9.85
C THR A 183 13.53 9.45 10.61
N ASN A 184 14.45 8.66 10.07
CA ASN A 184 15.73 8.31 10.73
C ASN A 184 16.66 9.52 11.01
N ASP A 185 16.31 10.72 10.54
CA ASP A 185 16.95 12.01 10.87
C ASP A 185 16.53 12.52 12.27
N GLN A 186 15.37 12.11 12.79
CA GLN A 186 14.93 12.39 14.16
C GLN A 186 15.39 11.30 15.13
N GLN A 187 15.77 11.70 16.34
CA GLN A 187 16.46 10.82 17.29
C GLN A 187 15.48 10.12 18.24
N VAL A 188 15.75 8.85 18.58
CA VAL A 188 14.89 8.06 19.51
C VAL A 188 14.95 8.64 20.94
N LEU A 189 16.13 9.12 21.35
CA LEU A 189 16.40 9.80 22.60
C LEU A 189 17.05 11.16 22.33
N ASP A 190 17.21 11.99 23.36
CA ASP A 190 17.91 13.28 23.23
C ASP A 190 19.40 13.06 22.87
N LEU A 191 19.80 13.42 21.64
CA LEU A 191 21.11 13.15 21.05
C LEU A 191 21.64 14.32 20.20
N PRO A 192 22.97 14.45 20.00
CA PRO A 192 23.55 15.55 19.22
C PRO A 192 23.08 15.58 17.77
N HIS A 193 22.57 16.73 17.30
CA HIS A 193 22.11 16.91 15.92
C HIS A 193 22.27 18.37 15.44
N LYS A 194 22.44 18.56 14.12
CA LYS A 194 22.66 19.90 13.51
C LYS A 194 21.46 20.85 13.65
N ASP A 195 20.25 20.31 13.56
CA ASP A 195 19.03 20.96 14.03
C ASP A 195 18.76 20.45 15.44
N ILE A 196 19.01 21.32 16.44
CA ILE A 196 18.88 20.99 17.87
C ILE A 196 17.46 20.55 18.28
N ARG A 197 16.44 20.83 17.46
CA ARG A 197 15.06 20.37 17.72
C ARG A 197 14.87 18.92 17.30
N ARG A 198 15.49 18.47 16.20
CA ARG A 198 15.41 17.06 15.73
C ARG A 198 16.30 16.11 16.53
N GLY A 199 17.27 16.66 17.27
CA GLY A 199 18.03 15.97 18.30
C GLY A 199 17.23 15.67 19.57
N ARG A 200 15.93 15.97 19.63
CA ARG A 200 15.04 15.62 20.75
C ARG A 200 14.30 14.31 20.48
N ALA A 201 13.99 13.57 21.55
CA ALA A 201 13.31 12.28 21.50
C ALA A 201 11.99 12.32 20.68
N ALA A 202 12.01 11.70 19.50
CA ALA A 202 10.96 11.80 18.47
C ALA A 202 9.58 11.29 18.92
N ALA A 203 9.55 10.27 19.77
CA ALA A 203 8.32 9.69 20.30
C ALA A 203 7.60 10.59 21.33
N LEU A 204 8.26 11.64 21.84
CA LEU A 204 7.80 12.47 22.96
C LEU A 204 7.52 13.93 22.57
N SER A 205 7.57 14.31 21.30
CA SER A 205 7.46 15.71 20.88
C SER A 205 6.94 15.90 19.46
N MET A 206 6.15 16.96 19.29
CA MET A 206 5.95 17.58 17.98
C MET A 206 7.14 18.51 17.72
N ILE A 207 7.89 18.29 16.64
CA ILE A 207 9.19 18.97 16.41
C ILE A 207 9.09 19.92 15.20
N PRO A 208 9.00 21.26 15.41
CA PRO A 208 8.90 22.22 14.31
C PRO A 208 10.26 22.49 13.67
N THR A 209 10.37 22.30 12.35
CA THR A 209 11.61 22.45 11.58
C THR A 209 11.33 23.01 10.17
N SER A 210 12.37 23.35 9.41
CA SER A 210 12.25 23.84 8.03
C SER A 210 11.96 22.71 7.04
N THR A 211 11.40 23.06 5.88
CA THR A 211 11.18 22.15 4.75
C THR A 211 11.56 22.83 3.43
N GLY A 212 12.29 22.12 2.57
CA GLY A 212 12.60 22.59 1.21
C GLY A 212 11.45 22.38 0.21
N ALA A 213 10.37 21.68 0.60
CA ALA A 213 9.32 21.30 -0.34
C ALA A 213 8.53 22.49 -0.91
N ALA A 214 8.37 23.57 -0.12
CA ALA A 214 7.69 24.79 -0.56
C ALA A 214 8.51 25.60 -1.57
N SER A 215 9.84 25.67 -1.43
CA SER A 215 10.71 26.36 -2.41
C SER A 215 10.96 25.50 -3.65
N ALA A 216 11.12 24.19 -3.47
CA ALA A 216 11.31 23.21 -4.55
C ALA A 216 10.13 23.12 -5.53
N ILE A 217 8.93 23.59 -5.16
CA ILE A 217 7.78 23.68 -6.08
C ILE A 217 8.12 24.45 -7.36
N SER A 218 9.01 25.44 -7.26
CA SER A 218 9.42 26.32 -8.36
C SER A 218 10.39 25.68 -9.37
N LEU A 219 10.90 24.48 -9.06
CA LEU A 219 11.69 23.67 -10.00
C LEU A 219 10.79 22.91 -10.98
N VAL A 220 9.59 22.51 -10.54
CA VAL A 220 8.61 21.74 -11.34
C VAL A 220 7.54 22.63 -11.97
N ILE A 221 7.07 23.65 -11.24
CA ILE A 221 6.08 24.67 -11.66
C ILE A 221 6.71 26.07 -11.51
N PRO A 222 7.45 26.57 -12.52
CA PRO A 222 8.17 27.85 -12.45
C PRO A 222 7.29 29.08 -12.15
N GLU A 223 6.00 29.02 -12.49
CA GLU A 223 4.97 30.04 -12.25
C GLU A 223 4.74 30.31 -10.75
N LEU A 224 5.17 29.39 -9.88
CA LEU A 224 5.10 29.49 -8.42
C LEU A 224 6.41 29.98 -7.77
N LYS A 225 7.42 30.36 -8.57
CA LYS A 225 8.70 30.87 -8.07
C LYS A 225 8.54 32.11 -7.21
N GLY A 226 8.96 32.00 -5.95
CA GLY A 226 8.83 33.08 -4.95
C GLY A 226 7.39 33.30 -4.43
N LYS A 227 6.42 32.48 -4.85
CA LYS A 227 5.03 32.55 -4.36
C LYS A 227 4.79 31.68 -3.11
N PHE A 228 5.59 30.63 -2.89
CA PHE A 228 5.41 29.64 -1.84
C PHE A 228 6.51 29.70 -0.77
N ASP A 229 6.11 29.54 0.49
CA ASP A 229 6.99 29.29 1.64
C ASP A 229 6.34 28.23 2.57
N GLY A 230 7.09 27.69 3.54
CA GLY A 230 6.52 26.70 4.45
C GLY A 230 7.43 26.10 5.52
N MET A 231 6.82 25.34 6.41
CA MET A 231 7.48 24.66 7.53
C MET A 231 7.03 23.19 7.64
N ALA A 232 7.72 22.44 8.51
CA ALA A 232 7.34 21.08 8.87
C ALA A 232 7.16 20.96 10.39
N ILE A 233 6.27 20.07 10.80
CA ILE A 233 6.17 19.57 12.18
C ILE A 233 6.35 18.07 12.10
N ARG A 234 7.43 17.54 12.71
CA ARG A 234 7.57 16.08 12.88
C ARG A 234 6.66 15.62 14.00
N VAL A 235 5.92 14.54 13.78
CA VAL A 235 4.98 13.96 14.76
C VAL A 235 5.32 12.49 15.03
N PRO A 236 4.94 11.93 16.20
CA PRO A 236 5.25 10.56 16.60
C PRO A 236 4.42 9.48 15.88
N THR A 237 4.16 9.63 14.57
CA THR A 237 3.56 8.58 13.72
C THR A 237 4.66 7.86 12.92
N PRO A 238 4.54 6.53 12.70
CA PRO A 238 5.56 5.75 11.98
C PRO A 238 5.51 5.91 10.46
N ASN A 239 4.36 6.31 9.92
CA ASN A 239 4.15 6.53 8.49
C ASN A 239 2.99 7.51 8.26
N VAL A 240 2.75 7.84 6.98
CA VAL A 240 1.77 8.79 6.46
C VAL A 240 1.95 10.21 6.99
N SER A 241 1.90 11.17 6.07
CA SER A 241 2.04 12.60 6.37
C SER A 241 0.92 13.36 5.68
N VAL A 242 0.59 14.53 6.19
CA VAL A 242 -0.34 15.47 5.55
C VAL A 242 0.39 16.76 5.16
N VAL A 243 0.00 17.30 4.01
CA VAL A 243 0.31 18.65 3.56
C VAL A 243 -0.91 19.51 3.88
N ASP A 244 -0.74 20.46 4.80
CA ASP A 244 -1.66 21.58 4.99
C ASP A 244 -1.20 22.73 4.10
N LEU A 245 -2.02 23.09 3.10
CA LEU A 245 -1.73 24.18 2.18
C LEU A 245 -2.79 25.28 2.33
N THR A 246 -2.34 26.52 2.51
CA THR A 246 -3.18 27.72 2.47
C THR A 246 -2.68 28.67 1.37
N VAL A 247 -3.55 29.11 0.46
CA VAL A 247 -3.22 29.96 -0.71
C VAL A 247 -4.13 31.17 -0.84
N ASP A 248 -3.59 32.31 -1.29
CA ASP A 248 -4.38 33.45 -1.79
C ASP A 248 -4.53 33.29 -3.31
N LEU A 249 -5.76 33.09 -3.78
CA LEU A 249 -6.08 32.85 -5.19
C LEU A 249 -6.25 34.16 -5.96
N GLU A 250 -5.93 34.15 -7.26
CA GLU A 250 -6.07 35.31 -8.15
C GLU A 250 -7.55 35.53 -8.53
N LYS A 251 -8.28 34.47 -8.90
CA LYS A 251 -9.74 34.45 -9.07
C LYS A 251 -10.44 34.22 -7.71
N LYS A 252 -11.76 34.40 -7.65
CA LYS A 252 -12.57 33.90 -6.52
C LYS A 252 -13.04 32.47 -6.79
N ALA A 253 -13.25 31.69 -5.73
CA ALA A 253 -13.80 30.34 -5.74
C ALA A 253 -14.66 30.08 -4.49
N SER A 254 -15.53 29.06 -4.53
CA SER A 254 -16.20 28.47 -3.36
C SER A 254 -15.53 27.16 -2.88
N VAL A 255 -16.00 26.58 -1.77
CA VAL A 255 -15.54 25.25 -1.31
C VAL A 255 -15.90 24.18 -2.35
N GLU A 256 -17.11 24.26 -2.89
CA GLU A 256 -17.67 23.36 -3.88
C GLU A 256 -16.91 23.47 -5.21
N GLU A 257 -16.56 24.69 -5.66
CA GLU A 257 -15.75 24.90 -6.86
C GLU A 257 -14.33 24.34 -6.72
N VAL A 258 -13.69 24.56 -5.56
CA VAL A 258 -12.36 23.98 -5.27
C VAL A 258 -12.40 22.46 -5.26
N ASN A 259 -13.36 21.87 -4.53
CA ASN A 259 -13.51 20.42 -4.45
C ASN A 259 -13.83 19.82 -5.84
N ALA A 260 -14.70 20.45 -6.62
CA ALA A 260 -15.07 19.97 -7.96
C ALA A 260 -13.90 19.95 -8.96
N VAL A 261 -13.04 20.98 -8.99
CA VAL A 261 -11.88 20.96 -9.91
C VAL A 261 -10.81 19.96 -9.48
N VAL A 262 -10.62 19.75 -8.17
CA VAL A 262 -9.67 18.76 -7.66
C VAL A 262 -10.17 17.33 -7.91
N LYS A 263 -11.47 17.06 -7.66
CA LYS A 263 -12.11 15.78 -8.00
C LYS A 263 -11.99 15.47 -9.49
N LYS A 264 -12.33 16.42 -10.36
CA LYS A 264 -12.21 16.29 -11.82
C LYS A 264 -10.76 16.03 -12.28
N ALA A 265 -9.76 16.62 -11.62
CA ALA A 265 -8.36 16.35 -11.93
C ALA A 265 -7.95 14.94 -11.52
N ALA A 266 -8.31 14.50 -10.30
CA ALA A 266 -8.06 13.16 -9.78
C ALA A 266 -8.73 12.05 -10.63
N GLU A 267 -9.97 12.26 -11.05
CA GLU A 267 -10.73 11.36 -11.94
C GLU A 267 -10.26 11.45 -13.41
N GLY A 268 -9.37 12.38 -13.74
CA GLY A 268 -8.96 12.74 -15.10
C GLY A 268 -7.45 12.77 -15.30
N GLU A 269 -6.89 13.97 -15.53
CA GLU A 269 -5.48 14.15 -15.96
C GLU A 269 -4.42 13.81 -14.90
N GLN A 270 -4.83 13.67 -13.63
CA GLN A 270 -3.97 13.29 -12.50
C GLN A 270 -4.27 11.86 -11.99
N ARG A 271 -5.07 11.05 -12.71
CA ARG A 271 -5.46 9.70 -12.23
C ARG A 271 -4.22 8.84 -11.97
N GLY A 272 -4.17 8.21 -10.79
CA GLY A 272 -3.00 7.45 -10.30
C GLY A 272 -1.93 8.30 -9.61
N ILE A 273 -1.95 9.63 -9.77
CA ILE A 273 -1.04 10.58 -9.08
C ILE A 273 -1.75 11.28 -7.91
N LEU A 274 -2.98 11.75 -8.17
CA LEU A 274 -3.86 12.45 -7.25
C LEU A 274 -5.15 11.64 -7.08
N SER A 275 -5.55 11.37 -5.84
CA SER A 275 -6.89 10.86 -5.48
C SER A 275 -7.64 11.88 -4.64
N TYR A 276 -8.94 11.67 -4.44
CA TYR A 276 -9.85 12.60 -3.80
C TYR A 276 -10.78 11.84 -2.83
N SER A 277 -10.88 12.30 -1.58
CA SER A 277 -11.68 11.68 -0.51
C SER A 277 -12.71 12.65 0.07
N GLU A 278 -13.95 12.19 0.17
CA GLU A 278 -15.04 12.80 0.97
C GLU A 278 -15.30 12.00 2.27
N LEU A 279 -14.49 10.96 2.55
CA LEU A 279 -14.62 10.10 3.74
C LEU A 279 -13.82 10.68 4.92
N PRO A 280 -14.35 10.61 6.17
CA PRO A 280 -13.72 11.17 7.38
C PRO A 280 -12.61 10.24 7.91
N LEU A 281 -11.55 10.10 7.13
CA LEU A 281 -10.43 9.18 7.36
C LEU A 281 -9.30 9.82 8.17
N VAL A 282 -8.45 8.98 8.75
CA VAL A 282 -7.26 9.37 9.53
C VAL A 282 -5.96 8.85 8.90
N SER A 283 -4.82 9.29 9.43
CA SER A 283 -3.50 9.01 8.85
C SER A 283 -3.17 7.53 8.62
N VAL A 284 -3.74 6.59 9.39
CA VAL A 284 -3.45 5.15 9.23
C VAL A 284 -4.30 4.50 8.13
N ASP A 285 -5.33 5.17 7.62
CA ASP A 285 -6.21 4.63 6.57
C ASP A 285 -5.56 4.87 5.20
N PHE A 286 -4.84 5.98 5.06
CA PHE A 286 -3.96 6.27 3.94
C PHE A 286 -2.64 5.48 3.97
N LYS A 287 -2.61 4.39 4.75
CA LYS A 287 -1.66 3.26 4.65
C LYS A 287 -1.95 2.49 3.33
N GLY A 288 -1.84 3.21 2.22
CA GLY A 288 -1.37 2.80 0.88
C GLY A 288 -2.30 2.00 -0.03
N ASN A 289 -3.11 2.56 -0.91
CA ASN A 289 -3.07 3.88 -1.57
C ASN A 289 -1.70 4.26 -2.19
N PRO A 290 -1.44 3.95 -3.47
CA PRO A 290 -0.18 4.28 -4.15
C PRO A 290 -0.03 5.75 -4.55
N HIS A 291 -1.10 6.56 -4.49
CA HIS A 291 -1.11 7.95 -4.97
C HIS A 291 -0.09 8.84 -4.26
N SER A 292 0.47 9.82 -4.99
CA SER A 292 1.40 10.81 -4.46
C SER A 292 0.70 11.85 -3.58
N SER A 293 -0.55 12.17 -3.92
CA SER A 293 -1.42 13.12 -3.22
C SER A 293 -2.82 12.52 -3.07
N ILE A 294 -3.39 12.63 -1.88
CA ILE A 294 -4.74 12.14 -1.56
C ILE A 294 -5.49 13.32 -0.95
N PHE A 295 -6.31 14.01 -1.74
CA PHE A 295 -6.99 15.23 -1.32
C PHE A 295 -8.11 14.94 -0.33
N ASP A 296 -8.18 15.74 0.73
CA ASP A 296 -9.18 15.62 1.79
C ASP A 296 -10.20 16.76 1.68
N ALA A 297 -11.37 16.41 1.15
CA ALA A 297 -12.40 17.37 0.76
C ALA A 297 -13.23 17.92 1.93
N GLU A 298 -13.23 17.24 3.09
CA GLU A 298 -13.90 17.74 4.29
C GLU A 298 -13.17 18.98 4.81
N PHE A 299 -11.83 18.93 4.86
CA PHE A 299 -11.02 20.02 5.42
C PHE A 299 -10.76 21.20 4.45
N THR A 300 -11.33 21.19 3.24
CA THR A 300 -11.38 22.38 2.38
C THR A 300 -12.10 23.53 3.08
N ARG A 301 -11.48 24.71 3.13
CA ARG A 301 -12.08 25.95 3.66
C ARG A 301 -11.74 27.13 2.76
N VAL A 302 -12.68 28.07 2.63
CA VAL A 302 -12.49 29.28 1.82
C VAL A 302 -12.94 30.53 2.59
N ILE A 303 -12.11 31.58 2.58
CA ILE A 303 -12.36 32.86 3.25
C ILE A 303 -12.30 33.99 2.20
N ASP A 304 -13.30 34.88 2.21
CA ASP A 304 -13.59 35.89 1.18
C ASP A 304 -13.54 35.35 -0.28
N GLY A 305 -13.77 34.04 -0.48
CA GLY A 305 -13.64 33.41 -1.79
C GLY A 305 -12.21 33.38 -2.37
N LYS A 306 -11.18 33.79 -1.61
CA LYS A 306 -9.79 33.91 -2.12
C LYS A 306 -8.75 33.17 -1.29
N LEU A 307 -8.85 33.25 0.04
CA LEU A 307 -7.94 32.56 0.92
C LEU A 307 -8.47 31.13 1.12
N VAL A 308 -7.87 30.19 0.41
CA VAL A 308 -8.27 28.77 0.38
C VAL A 308 -7.30 27.94 1.20
N LYS A 309 -7.83 27.06 2.05
CA LYS A 309 -7.10 26.06 2.82
C LYS A 309 -7.55 24.68 2.38
N VAL A 310 -6.61 23.77 2.16
CA VAL A 310 -6.84 22.37 1.75
C VAL A 310 -5.83 21.44 2.42
N LEU A 311 -6.22 20.19 2.63
CA LEU A 311 -5.34 19.14 3.16
C LEU A 311 -5.10 18.06 2.09
N SER A 312 -3.93 17.41 2.14
CA SER A 312 -3.63 16.22 1.33
C SER A 312 -2.71 15.21 2.04
N TRP A 313 -3.12 13.94 2.06
CA TRP A 313 -2.42 12.80 2.68
C TRP A 313 -1.50 12.06 1.68
N ARG A 314 -0.65 11.12 2.16
CA ARG A 314 0.22 10.27 1.30
C ARG A 314 0.68 8.89 1.89
N ARG A 315 0.28 7.80 1.21
CA ARG A 315 0.80 6.40 1.06
C ARG A 315 1.45 5.56 2.21
N CYS A 316 1.02 4.28 2.32
CA CYS A 316 1.74 2.95 2.23
C CYS A 316 1.31 1.92 3.34
N GLU A 317 0.72 0.69 3.24
CA GLU A 317 0.01 -0.26 2.30
C GLU A 317 -0.93 -1.24 3.13
N HIS A 318 -2.06 -1.92 2.76
CA HIS A 318 -2.91 -2.26 1.55
C HIS A 318 -4.38 -2.69 1.98
N GLN A 319 -5.40 -2.80 1.07
CA GLN A 319 -6.79 -3.38 1.28
C GLN A 319 -7.02 -4.76 0.53
N SER A 320 -8.11 -5.54 0.76
CA SER A 320 -8.31 -6.86 0.06
C SER A 320 -9.75 -7.39 -0.25
N PHE A 321 -9.89 -8.21 -1.30
CA PHE A 321 -11.15 -8.84 -1.77
C PHE A 321 -10.98 -10.33 -2.12
N VAL A 322 -11.87 -11.21 -1.65
CA VAL A 322 -11.77 -12.68 -1.82
C VAL A 322 -13.05 -13.25 -2.43
N GLY A 323 -12.96 -13.92 -3.59
CA GLY A 323 -14.07 -14.62 -4.22
C GLY A 323 -14.21 -16.06 -3.72
N ASN A 324 -15.22 -16.34 -2.89
CA ASN A 324 -15.48 -17.67 -2.32
C ASN A 324 -16.44 -18.48 -3.21
N TRP A 325 -15.94 -19.46 -3.96
CA TRP A 325 -16.74 -20.15 -4.96
C TRP A 325 -17.50 -21.36 -4.43
N LYS A 326 -17.14 -21.91 -3.25
CA LYS A 326 -17.81 -23.09 -2.65
C LYS A 326 -17.87 -24.25 -3.65
N LEU A 327 -18.96 -25.00 -3.68
CA LEU A 327 -19.21 -26.09 -4.64
C LEU A 327 -19.75 -25.52 -5.98
N ASN A 328 -18.98 -24.68 -6.66
CA ASN A 328 -19.35 -24.08 -7.95
C ASN A 328 -18.17 -24.10 -8.94
N LYS A 329 -18.52 -24.05 -10.23
CA LYS A 329 -17.67 -24.09 -11.43
C LYS A 329 -16.86 -25.38 -11.56
N THR A 330 -17.00 -26.08 -12.70
CA THR A 330 -16.06 -27.15 -13.07
C THR A 330 -14.68 -26.57 -13.38
N VAL A 331 -13.64 -27.41 -13.41
CA VAL A 331 -12.24 -27.04 -13.70
C VAL A 331 -12.09 -26.09 -14.90
N ARG A 332 -12.86 -26.31 -15.97
CA ARG A 332 -12.83 -25.47 -17.19
C ARG A 332 -13.54 -24.13 -17.00
N GLU A 333 -14.66 -24.10 -16.29
CA GLU A 333 -15.40 -22.87 -16.01
C GLU A 333 -14.65 -21.99 -15.02
N ALA A 334 -13.98 -22.59 -14.03
CA ALA A 334 -13.14 -21.91 -13.05
C ALA A 334 -11.94 -21.20 -13.72
N ALA A 335 -11.22 -21.89 -14.61
CA ALA A 335 -10.11 -21.29 -15.37
C ALA A 335 -10.58 -20.20 -16.35
N ALA A 336 -11.74 -20.40 -17.02
CA ALA A 336 -12.32 -19.40 -17.91
C ALA A 336 -12.78 -18.14 -17.17
N LEU A 337 -13.40 -18.29 -16.00
CA LEU A 337 -13.80 -17.19 -15.11
C LEU A 337 -12.57 -16.37 -14.71
N VAL A 338 -11.51 -17.01 -14.23
CA VAL A 338 -10.24 -16.33 -13.90
C VAL A 338 -9.67 -15.56 -15.10
N THR A 339 -9.63 -16.18 -16.29
CA THR A 339 -9.08 -15.53 -17.49
C THR A 339 -9.86 -14.26 -17.86
N SER A 340 -11.20 -14.30 -17.74
CA SER A 340 -12.04 -13.10 -17.92
C SER A 340 -11.79 -12.07 -16.81
N LEU A 341 -11.75 -12.52 -15.54
CA LEU A 341 -11.56 -11.66 -14.37
C LEU A 341 -10.24 -10.90 -14.42
N GLN A 342 -9.11 -11.57 -14.72
CA GLN A 342 -7.80 -10.93 -14.93
C GLN A 342 -7.88 -9.82 -15.98
N THR A 343 -8.60 -10.05 -17.08
CA THR A 343 -8.78 -9.05 -18.14
C THR A 343 -9.63 -7.86 -17.67
N LEU A 344 -10.62 -8.11 -16.81
CA LEU A 344 -11.54 -7.11 -16.27
C LEU A 344 -10.99 -6.28 -15.10
N VAL A 345 -9.94 -6.76 -14.42
CA VAL A 345 -9.28 -6.08 -13.28
C VAL A 345 -7.80 -5.73 -13.54
N ALA A 346 -7.33 -5.80 -14.79
CA ALA A 346 -5.95 -5.45 -15.17
C ALA A 346 -5.57 -3.98 -14.86
N ASP A 347 -6.56 -3.12 -14.65
CA ASP A 347 -6.46 -1.71 -14.24
C ASP A 347 -6.60 -1.50 -12.71
N VAL A 348 -6.64 -2.57 -11.91
CA VAL A 348 -6.77 -2.51 -10.44
C VAL A 348 -5.43 -2.82 -9.76
N THR A 349 -4.77 -1.78 -9.25
CA THR A 349 -3.46 -1.87 -8.57
C THR A 349 -3.50 -1.73 -7.05
N ASP A 350 -4.64 -1.29 -6.50
CA ASP A 350 -4.69 -0.68 -5.16
C ASP A 350 -5.16 -1.65 -4.07
N VAL A 351 -5.68 -2.82 -4.45
CA VAL A 351 -6.20 -3.84 -3.54
C VAL A 351 -5.76 -5.25 -3.93
N GLU A 352 -5.62 -6.13 -2.94
CA GLU A 352 -5.36 -7.55 -3.15
C GLU A 352 -6.64 -8.26 -3.61
N ILE A 353 -6.57 -9.05 -4.69
CA ILE A 353 -7.68 -9.84 -5.20
C ILE A 353 -7.33 -11.32 -5.06
N VAL A 354 -8.25 -12.14 -4.52
CA VAL A 354 -8.05 -13.58 -4.29
C VAL A 354 -9.25 -14.37 -4.83
N VAL A 355 -9.03 -15.56 -5.37
CA VAL A 355 -10.10 -16.50 -5.77
C VAL A 355 -9.95 -17.86 -5.08
N ALA A 356 -11.06 -18.44 -4.62
CA ALA A 356 -11.12 -19.71 -3.92
C ALA A 356 -11.99 -20.74 -4.67
N PRO A 357 -11.44 -21.44 -5.70
CA PRO A 357 -12.17 -22.43 -6.48
C PRO A 357 -12.34 -23.75 -5.73
N VAL A 358 -13.09 -24.70 -6.30
CA VAL A 358 -13.11 -26.10 -5.83
C VAL A 358 -11.72 -26.73 -5.87
N PHE A 359 -11.42 -27.65 -4.95
CA PHE A 359 -10.13 -28.36 -4.85
C PHE A 359 -9.65 -28.97 -6.17
N THR A 360 -10.56 -29.60 -6.92
CA THR A 360 -10.26 -30.20 -8.24
C THR A 360 -9.90 -29.18 -9.32
N GLY A 361 -10.19 -27.89 -9.08
CA GLY A 361 -9.85 -26.78 -9.95
C GLY A 361 -8.53 -26.07 -9.61
N LEU A 362 -8.00 -26.22 -8.39
CA LEU A 362 -6.88 -25.41 -7.87
C LEU A 362 -5.69 -25.33 -8.84
N SER A 363 -5.17 -26.47 -9.31
CA SER A 363 -4.01 -26.48 -10.22
C SER A 363 -4.29 -25.87 -11.60
N ALA A 364 -5.51 -26.03 -12.14
CA ALA A 364 -5.89 -25.42 -13.41
C ALA A 364 -6.14 -23.91 -13.26
N VAL A 365 -6.63 -23.48 -12.10
CA VAL A 365 -6.77 -22.06 -11.77
C VAL A 365 -5.40 -21.43 -11.52
N ALA A 366 -4.47 -22.07 -10.81
CA ALA A 366 -3.09 -21.62 -10.67
C ALA A 366 -2.42 -21.41 -12.05
N GLN A 367 -2.65 -22.33 -12.99
CA GLN A 367 -2.15 -22.21 -14.37
C GLN A 367 -2.81 -21.05 -15.16
N ALA A 368 -4.09 -20.74 -14.91
CA ALA A 368 -4.75 -19.57 -15.49
C ALA A 368 -4.30 -18.26 -14.83
N LEU A 369 -4.03 -18.27 -13.52
CA LEU A 369 -3.54 -17.13 -12.75
C LEU A 369 -2.10 -16.74 -13.11
N ALA A 370 -1.33 -17.65 -13.69
CA ALA A 370 0.10 -17.49 -13.98
C ALA A 370 0.41 -16.21 -14.80
N GLY A 371 0.98 -15.22 -14.11
CA GLY A 371 1.37 -13.92 -14.68
C GLY A 371 0.46 -12.74 -14.33
N GLY A 372 -0.73 -12.98 -13.76
CA GLY A 372 -1.63 -11.92 -13.25
C GLY A 372 -1.43 -11.61 -11.77
N ASP A 373 -2.21 -10.65 -11.26
CA ASP A 373 -2.14 -10.15 -9.86
C ASP A 373 -3.21 -10.69 -8.92
N ILE A 374 -4.04 -11.63 -9.40
CA ILE A 374 -5.01 -12.35 -8.59
C ILE A 374 -4.33 -13.54 -7.91
N ARG A 375 -4.56 -13.69 -6.60
CA ARG A 375 -4.05 -14.76 -5.73
C ARG A 375 -4.97 -15.98 -5.68
N LEU A 376 -4.42 -17.12 -5.24
CA LEU A 376 -5.17 -18.37 -5.10
C LEU A 376 -5.42 -18.70 -3.63
N ALA A 377 -6.65 -19.13 -3.32
CA ALA A 377 -7.02 -19.68 -2.03
C ALA A 377 -7.56 -21.11 -2.13
N ALA A 378 -7.28 -21.93 -1.13
CA ALA A 378 -8.02 -23.15 -0.87
C ALA A 378 -9.25 -22.87 0.01
N GLN A 379 -10.17 -23.84 0.10
CA GLN A 379 -11.42 -23.74 0.87
C GLN A 379 -11.47 -24.67 2.09
N ASP A 380 -10.36 -25.31 2.41
CA ASP A 380 -10.15 -26.17 3.57
C ASP A 380 -8.65 -26.48 3.73
N VAL A 381 -8.20 -26.96 4.88
CA VAL A 381 -6.87 -27.58 5.05
C VAL A 381 -6.85 -28.49 6.27
N PHE A 382 -6.19 -29.65 6.14
CA PHE A 382 -5.92 -30.54 7.26
C PHE A 382 -4.59 -30.17 7.93
N TRP A 383 -4.54 -30.15 9.26
CA TRP A 383 -3.42 -29.54 10.01
C TRP A 383 -2.13 -30.38 10.08
N GLU A 384 -2.18 -31.67 9.74
CA GLU A 384 -0.98 -32.54 9.70
C GLU A 384 -0.27 -32.42 8.34
N ASP A 385 1.06 -32.26 8.35
CA ASP A 385 1.86 -32.14 7.11
C ASP A 385 1.75 -33.39 6.22
N SER A 386 1.65 -34.58 6.82
CA SER A 386 1.46 -35.86 6.12
C SER A 386 0.95 -36.97 7.06
N GLY A 387 0.26 -37.98 6.51
CA GLY A 387 -0.17 -39.14 7.27
C GLY A 387 -1.18 -40.02 6.54
N ALA A 388 -1.83 -40.94 7.26
CA ALA A 388 -2.81 -41.88 6.71
C ALA A 388 -4.24 -41.29 6.57
N PHE A 389 -4.33 -40.00 6.25
CA PHE A 389 -5.57 -39.22 6.24
C PHE A 389 -6.20 -39.23 4.84
N THR A 390 -7.10 -40.19 4.60
CA THR A 390 -7.60 -40.49 3.25
C THR A 390 -8.57 -39.42 2.74
N GLY A 391 -8.12 -38.62 1.77
CA GLY A 391 -8.90 -37.54 1.15
C GLY A 391 -8.57 -36.14 1.66
N GLU A 392 -7.77 -36.05 2.72
CA GLU A 392 -7.31 -34.79 3.31
C GLU A 392 -6.16 -34.15 2.51
N VAL A 393 -5.96 -32.84 2.69
CA VAL A 393 -4.93 -32.06 1.98
C VAL A 393 -4.18 -31.18 2.99
N SER A 394 -2.86 -31.32 3.07
CA SER A 394 -2.01 -30.60 4.04
C SER A 394 -1.57 -29.22 3.56
N PRO A 395 -1.06 -28.32 4.43
CA PRO A 395 -0.68 -26.96 4.04
C PRO A 395 0.46 -26.96 3.01
N GLY A 396 1.38 -27.93 3.12
CA GLY A 396 2.46 -28.13 2.15
C GLY A 396 1.96 -28.47 0.76
N MET A 397 0.92 -29.31 0.64
CA MET A 397 0.31 -29.65 -0.66
C MET A 397 -0.39 -28.46 -1.30
N LEU A 398 -1.08 -27.63 -0.50
CA LEU A 398 -1.72 -26.41 -0.99
C LEU A 398 -0.69 -25.38 -1.46
N LYS A 399 0.43 -25.24 -0.73
CA LYS A 399 1.52 -24.33 -1.10
C LYS A 399 2.24 -24.78 -2.37
N ASP A 400 2.42 -26.08 -2.60
CA ASP A 400 2.99 -26.65 -3.83
C ASP A 400 2.11 -26.38 -5.06
N VAL A 401 0.78 -26.37 -4.89
CA VAL A 401 -0.19 -25.98 -5.93
C VAL A 401 -0.24 -24.45 -6.16
N GLY A 402 0.38 -23.66 -5.29
CA GLY A 402 0.44 -22.20 -5.38
C GLY A 402 -0.70 -21.46 -4.68
N CYS A 403 -1.30 -22.03 -3.62
CA CYS A 403 -2.25 -21.31 -2.78
C CYS A 403 -1.54 -20.36 -1.81
N ASP A 404 -1.87 -19.07 -1.88
CA ASP A 404 -1.46 -18.03 -0.94
C ASP A 404 -2.24 -18.10 0.38
N TYR A 405 -3.52 -18.49 0.31
CA TYR A 405 -4.48 -18.45 1.41
C TYR A 405 -5.27 -19.75 1.57
N VAL A 406 -5.90 -19.91 2.73
CA VAL A 406 -6.94 -20.94 2.97
C VAL A 406 -8.12 -20.31 3.70
N ILE A 407 -9.33 -20.50 3.17
CA ILE A 407 -10.57 -20.18 3.88
C ILE A 407 -10.95 -21.41 4.71
N ILE A 408 -10.87 -21.30 6.04
CA ILE A 408 -11.22 -22.39 6.98
C ILE A 408 -12.58 -22.15 7.66
N GLY A 409 -13.14 -23.19 8.27
CA GLY A 409 -14.34 -23.09 9.12
C GLY A 409 -15.60 -22.66 8.38
N HIS A 410 -15.81 -23.20 7.19
CA HIS A 410 -17.07 -23.09 6.45
C HIS A 410 -18.27 -23.57 7.29
N SER A 411 -19.38 -22.83 7.26
CA SER A 411 -20.58 -23.11 8.08
C SER A 411 -21.17 -24.51 7.83
N GLU A 412 -21.16 -24.93 6.58
CA GLU A 412 -21.61 -26.21 6.06
C GLU A 412 -20.74 -27.38 6.54
N ARG A 413 -19.44 -27.16 6.78
CA ARG A 413 -18.54 -28.20 7.28
C ARG A 413 -18.81 -28.51 8.74
N ARG A 414 -19.00 -27.49 9.58
CA ARG A 414 -19.53 -27.66 10.96
C ARG A 414 -20.89 -28.36 10.98
N GLN A 415 -21.79 -28.04 10.05
CA GLN A 415 -23.15 -28.59 10.03
C GLN A 415 -23.23 -30.06 9.56
N TYR A 416 -22.51 -30.42 8.49
CA TYR A 416 -22.65 -31.72 7.83
C TYR A 416 -21.49 -32.68 8.06
N PHE A 417 -20.32 -32.17 8.47
CA PHE A 417 -19.08 -32.93 8.66
C PHE A 417 -18.55 -32.85 10.10
N SER A 418 -19.33 -32.25 11.02
CA SER A 418 -19.08 -32.19 12.47
C SER A 418 -17.78 -31.51 12.92
N GLU A 419 -17.28 -30.54 12.14
CA GLU A 419 -16.09 -29.77 12.54
C GLU A 419 -16.30 -28.97 13.84
N THR A 420 -15.23 -28.89 14.64
CA THR A 420 -15.16 -28.12 15.89
C THR A 420 -14.35 -26.84 15.70
N ASN A 421 -14.48 -25.88 16.63
CA ASN A 421 -13.64 -24.68 16.64
C ASN A 421 -12.15 -25.00 16.84
N GLU A 422 -11.83 -26.10 17.52
CA GLU A 422 -10.47 -26.58 17.74
C GLU A 422 -9.80 -27.01 16.41
N ASN A 423 -10.56 -27.60 15.50
CA ASN A 423 -10.05 -28.13 14.23
C ASN A 423 -10.19 -27.14 13.05
N ALA A 424 -11.14 -26.21 13.09
CA ALA A 424 -11.55 -25.42 11.91
C ALA A 424 -11.58 -23.89 12.09
N LYS A 425 -11.20 -23.36 13.28
CA LYS A 425 -10.94 -21.94 13.63
C LYS A 425 -11.48 -20.84 12.70
N ALA A 426 -12.81 -20.71 12.58
CA ALA A 426 -13.45 -19.52 12.00
C ALA A 426 -14.80 -19.20 12.67
N LEU A 427 -15.30 -17.99 12.46
CA LEU A 427 -16.36 -17.38 13.27
C LEU A 427 -17.79 -17.68 12.77
N ARG A 428 -18.79 -17.29 13.56
CA ARG A 428 -20.23 -17.38 13.24
C ARG A 428 -21.03 -16.38 14.10
N SER A 429 -22.21 -15.95 13.65
CA SER A 429 -23.17 -15.26 14.55
C SER A 429 -24.63 -15.51 14.15
N GLU A 430 -25.43 -16.10 15.05
CA GLU A 430 -26.86 -16.34 14.83
C GLU A 430 -27.73 -15.18 15.34
N ARG A 431 -28.87 -14.97 14.65
CA ARG A 431 -29.81 -13.87 14.92
C ARG A 431 -30.69 -14.14 16.14
N THR A 432 -30.10 -14.00 17.33
CA THR A 432 -30.83 -13.73 18.57
C THR A 432 -30.58 -12.28 19.00
N GLY A 433 -31.30 -11.76 20.00
CA GLY A 433 -31.07 -10.42 20.57
C GLY A 433 -29.79 -10.30 21.40
N LYS A 434 -28.69 -10.93 20.95
CA LYS A 434 -27.42 -11.12 21.65
C LYS A 434 -26.20 -11.16 20.70
N THR A 435 -26.31 -10.60 19.48
CA THR A 435 -25.27 -10.69 18.42
C THR A 435 -23.86 -10.48 18.96
N GLY A 436 -23.62 -9.42 19.72
CA GLY A 436 -22.29 -9.10 20.26
C GLY A 436 -21.73 -10.13 21.26
N ALA A 437 -22.57 -10.83 22.02
CA ALA A 437 -22.11 -11.91 22.89
C ALA A 437 -21.69 -13.14 22.06
N VAL A 438 -22.49 -13.50 21.05
CA VAL A 438 -22.18 -14.61 20.13
C VAL A 438 -20.93 -14.32 19.30
N VAL A 439 -20.72 -13.06 18.88
CA VAL A 439 -19.47 -12.63 18.24
C VAL A 439 -18.31 -12.72 19.23
N LYS A 440 -18.44 -12.22 20.46
CA LYS A 440 -17.37 -12.29 21.47
C LYS A 440 -16.93 -13.73 21.76
N ASP A 441 -17.88 -14.63 22.00
CA ASP A 441 -17.60 -16.04 22.27
C ASP A 441 -16.90 -16.72 21.09
N HIS A 442 -17.32 -16.46 19.84
CA HIS A 442 -16.64 -17.05 18.68
C HIS A 442 -15.27 -16.42 18.42
N VAL A 443 -15.12 -15.09 18.50
CA VAL A 443 -13.83 -14.39 18.31
C VAL A 443 -12.78 -14.97 19.27
N LEU A 444 -13.13 -15.09 20.56
CA LEU A 444 -12.28 -15.72 21.57
C LEU A 444 -11.91 -17.15 21.17
N ASN A 445 -12.91 -18.02 20.92
CA ASN A 445 -12.66 -19.43 20.63
C ASN A 445 -11.89 -19.68 19.31
N GLY A 446 -12.00 -18.80 18.32
CA GLY A 446 -11.25 -18.90 17.07
C GLY A 446 -9.76 -18.55 17.23
N ILE A 447 -9.47 -17.48 18.00
CA ILE A 447 -8.12 -16.91 18.08
C ILE A 447 -7.32 -17.38 19.30
N VAL A 448 -7.94 -18.09 20.26
CA VAL A 448 -7.26 -18.71 21.41
C VAL A 448 -6.05 -19.53 20.96
N GLY A 449 -4.89 -19.21 21.53
CA GLY A 449 -3.60 -19.83 21.22
C GLY A 449 -2.82 -19.23 20.05
N LEU A 450 -3.35 -18.22 19.35
CA LEU A 450 -2.58 -17.46 18.35
C LEU A 450 -1.77 -16.35 19.02
N SER A 451 -0.50 -16.19 18.63
CA SER A 451 0.35 -15.05 18.99
C SER A 451 -0.08 -13.76 18.28
N ALA A 452 0.50 -12.61 18.66
CA ALA A 452 0.32 -11.34 17.96
C ALA A 452 0.68 -11.44 16.46
N ASP A 453 1.79 -12.09 16.14
CA ASP A 453 2.26 -12.26 14.76
C ASP A 453 1.36 -13.21 13.95
N GLN A 454 0.77 -14.22 14.60
CA GLN A 454 -0.16 -15.16 13.97
C GLN A 454 -1.55 -14.55 13.74
N ILE A 455 -2.05 -13.70 14.66
CA ILE A 455 -3.35 -13.05 14.45
C ILE A 455 -3.26 -11.91 13.43
N THR A 456 -2.15 -11.16 13.38
CA THR A 456 -1.95 -10.08 12.37
C THR A 456 -1.73 -10.63 10.96
N SER A 457 -1.22 -11.86 10.82
CA SER A 457 -1.18 -12.57 9.53
C SER A 457 -2.49 -13.28 9.17
N THR A 458 -3.49 -13.31 10.07
CA THR A 458 -4.82 -13.90 9.83
C THR A 458 -5.80 -12.87 9.27
N VAL A 459 -6.71 -13.31 8.39
CA VAL A 459 -7.86 -12.53 7.93
C VAL A 459 -9.13 -13.06 8.61
N ILE A 460 -9.88 -12.20 9.29
CA ILE A 460 -11.15 -12.54 9.94
C ILE A 460 -12.30 -12.22 8.98
N ALA A 461 -12.95 -13.24 8.44
CA ALA A 461 -14.20 -13.07 7.70
C ALA A 461 -15.41 -13.04 8.66
N TYR A 462 -16.18 -11.94 8.64
CA TYR A 462 -17.46 -11.85 9.34
C TYR A 462 -18.64 -12.16 8.40
N GLU A 463 -19.20 -13.36 8.53
CA GLU A 463 -20.46 -13.77 7.88
C GLU A 463 -21.65 -13.73 8.85
N PRO A 464 -22.57 -12.75 8.74
CA PRO A 464 -23.85 -12.78 9.47
C PRO A 464 -24.72 -13.93 8.94
N VAL A 465 -25.02 -14.93 9.77
CA VAL A 465 -25.71 -16.18 9.36
C VAL A 465 -27.07 -15.92 8.71
N TRP A 466 -27.76 -14.85 9.10
CA TRP A 466 -29.06 -14.48 8.53
C TRP A 466 -28.99 -13.88 7.12
N ALA A 467 -27.81 -13.61 6.57
CA ALA A 467 -27.60 -13.15 5.19
C ALA A 467 -27.15 -14.27 4.23
N ILE A 468 -26.75 -15.43 4.75
CA ILE A 468 -26.24 -16.55 3.94
C ILE A 468 -27.41 -17.22 3.20
N GLY A 469 -27.53 -16.98 1.90
CA GLY A 469 -28.53 -17.62 1.03
C GLY A 469 -30.00 -17.20 1.26
N THR A 470 -30.27 -16.28 2.18
CA THR A 470 -31.64 -15.85 2.55
C THR A 470 -32.20 -14.73 1.68
N GLY A 471 -31.34 -14.01 0.96
CA GLY A 471 -31.70 -12.76 0.26
C GLY A 471 -31.79 -11.51 1.16
N HIS A 472 -31.58 -11.64 2.47
CA HIS A 472 -31.61 -10.52 3.43
C HIS A 472 -30.20 -10.08 3.84
N ASN A 473 -29.65 -9.10 3.12
CA ASN A 473 -28.34 -8.51 3.41
C ASN A 473 -28.38 -7.72 4.74
N ALA A 474 -27.25 -7.63 5.46
CA ALA A 474 -27.12 -6.68 6.56
C ALA A 474 -26.94 -5.24 6.03
N THR A 475 -27.28 -4.22 6.82
CA THR A 475 -26.96 -2.83 6.46
C THR A 475 -25.47 -2.55 6.67
N PRO A 476 -24.90 -1.51 6.03
CA PRO A 476 -23.54 -1.06 6.32
C PRO A 476 -23.31 -0.78 7.80
N ASP A 477 -24.26 -0.12 8.48
CA ASP A 477 -24.18 0.15 9.92
C ASP A 477 -24.09 -1.15 10.74
N GLN A 478 -24.80 -2.20 10.34
CA GLN A 478 -24.75 -3.52 10.99
C GLN A 478 -23.47 -4.31 10.69
N ALA A 479 -22.84 -4.07 9.54
CA ALA A 479 -21.50 -4.58 9.28
C ALA A 479 -20.48 -3.86 10.17
N GLN A 480 -20.53 -2.52 10.20
CA GLN A 480 -19.65 -1.66 11.00
C GLN A 480 -19.77 -1.91 12.50
N GLU A 481 -20.99 -2.03 13.06
CA GLU A 481 -21.22 -2.35 14.48
C GLU A 481 -20.45 -3.62 14.91
N VAL A 482 -20.44 -4.64 14.05
CA VAL A 482 -19.78 -5.92 14.35
C VAL A 482 -18.28 -5.88 14.05
N HIS A 483 -17.82 -5.16 13.02
CA HIS A 483 -16.38 -5.01 12.76
C HIS A 483 -15.70 -4.18 13.87
N ALA A 484 -16.31 -3.07 14.29
CA ALA A 484 -15.87 -2.29 15.44
C ALA A 484 -15.86 -3.11 16.75
N LEU A 485 -16.83 -4.01 16.94
CA LEU A 485 -16.80 -4.95 18.06
C LEU A 485 -15.61 -5.93 17.96
N ILE A 486 -15.35 -6.52 16.78
CA ILE A 486 -14.21 -7.42 16.58
C ILE A 486 -12.89 -6.68 16.85
N ARG A 487 -12.72 -5.44 16.36
CA ARG A 487 -11.58 -4.56 16.68
C ARG A 487 -11.43 -4.33 18.18
N SER A 488 -12.51 -3.97 18.87
CA SER A 488 -12.50 -3.76 20.32
C SER A 488 -12.06 -5.02 21.07
N LEU A 489 -12.50 -6.20 20.64
CA LEU A 489 -12.11 -7.49 21.23
C LEU A 489 -10.64 -7.81 20.98
N LEU A 490 -10.15 -7.62 19.75
CA LEU A 490 -8.72 -7.78 19.44
C LEU A 490 -7.86 -6.81 20.26
N SER A 491 -8.36 -5.61 20.53
CA SER A 491 -7.70 -4.60 21.37
C SER A 491 -7.75 -4.92 22.87
N GLU A 492 -8.78 -5.64 23.35
CA GLU A 492 -8.85 -6.19 24.71
C GLU A 492 -7.89 -7.38 24.91
N ILE A 493 -7.73 -8.21 23.88
CA ILE A 493 -7.03 -9.51 23.96
C ILE A 493 -5.51 -9.35 23.69
N TYR A 494 -5.13 -8.48 22.76
CA TYR A 494 -3.72 -8.28 22.35
C TYR A 494 -3.25 -6.85 22.63
N SER A 495 -3.59 -5.90 21.75
CA SER A 495 -3.32 -4.46 21.89
C SER A 495 -4.09 -3.67 20.82
N PRO A 496 -4.25 -2.35 20.97
CA PRO A 496 -4.83 -1.50 19.92
C PRO A 496 -4.03 -1.55 18.60
N ASP A 497 -2.71 -1.67 18.70
CA ASP A 497 -1.81 -1.77 17.54
C ASP A 497 -2.07 -3.06 16.76
N VAL A 498 -2.05 -4.22 17.43
CA VAL A 498 -2.39 -5.52 16.84
C VAL A 498 -3.81 -5.48 16.23
N ALA A 499 -4.80 -4.94 16.94
CA ALA A 499 -6.17 -4.82 16.45
C ALA A 499 -6.31 -4.01 15.14
N SER A 500 -5.43 -3.02 14.92
CA SER A 500 -5.36 -2.22 13.69
C SER A 500 -4.59 -2.88 12.53
N GLN A 501 -3.97 -4.03 12.77
CA GLN A 501 -3.18 -4.78 11.79
C GLN A 501 -3.89 -6.06 11.31
N VAL A 502 -4.73 -6.68 12.15
CA VAL A 502 -5.60 -7.80 11.74
C VAL A 502 -6.60 -7.32 10.68
N ARG A 503 -6.69 -8.01 9.54
CA ARG A 503 -7.66 -7.67 8.49
C ARG A 503 -9.02 -8.29 8.76
N ILE A 504 -10.09 -7.51 8.70
CA ILE A 504 -11.47 -7.97 8.94
C ILE A 504 -12.31 -7.72 7.68
N GLN A 505 -12.82 -8.80 7.07
CA GLN A 505 -13.60 -8.75 5.84
C GLN A 505 -15.09 -9.01 6.09
N TYR A 506 -15.97 -8.29 5.41
CA TYR A 506 -17.41 -8.58 5.43
C TYR A 506 -17.79 -9.65 4.39
N GLY A 507 -18.42 -10.74 4.83
CA GLY A 507 -18.83 -11.85 3.96
C GLY A 507 -20.33 -11.91 3.61
N GLY A 508 -21.16 -11.02 4.16
CA GLY A 508 -22.62 -11.15 4.13
C GLY A 508 -23.29 -10.70 2.83
N SER A 509 -23.31 -11.54 1.79
CA SER A 509 -24.10 -11.30 0.56
C SER A 509 -23.71 -9.98 -0.15
N VAL A 510 -22.41 -9.79 -0.35
CA VAL A 510 -21.82 -8.67 -1.09
C VAL A 510 -22.13 -8.78 -2.58
N LYS A 511 -22.49 -7.66 -3.21
CA LYS A 511 -22.96 -7.52 -4.59
C LYS A 511 -22.53 -6.16 -5.17
N PRO A 512 -22.52 -5.95 -6.49
CA PRO A 512 -22.18 -4.65 -7.09
C PRO A 512 -23.03 -3.47 -6.58
N ASP A 513 -24.28 -3.70 -6.20
CA ASP A 513 -25.23 -2.68 -5.76
C ASP A 513 -25.09 -2.27 -4.28
N ASN A 514 -24.38 -3.05 -3.45
CA ASN A 514 -24.13 -2.73 -2.04
C ASN A 514 -22.65 -2.69 -1.60
N ALA A 515 -21.72 -3.18 -2.43
CA ALA A 515 -20.30 -3.27 -2.09
C ALA A 515 -19.70 -1.91 -1.70
N ALA A 516 -19.93 -0.85 -2.46
CA ALA A 516 -19.39 0.48 -2.16
C ALA A 516 -19.81 0.99 -0.76
N ALA A 517 -21.07 0.79 -0.38
CA ALA A 517 -21.57 1.23 0.92
C ALA A 517 -21.04 0.38 2.09
N LEU A 518 -20.74 -0.90 1.84
CA LEU A 518 -20.15 -1.83 2.81
C LEU A 518 -18.64 -1.60 3.01
N ILE A 519 -17.90 -1.33 1.94
CA ILE A 519 -16.44 -1.09 1.98
C ILE A 519 -16.11 0.33 2.48
N ALA A 520 -17.04 1.29 2.35
CA ALA A 520 -16.90 2.63 2.94
C ALA A 520 -17.08 2.66 4.49
N GLN A 521 -17.20 1.51 5.16
CA GLN A 521 -17.30 1.42 6.62
C GLN A 521 -15.92 1.36 7.27
N PRO A 522 -15.60 2.19 8.29
CA PRO A 522 -14.23 2.35 8.81
C PRO A 522 -13.49 1.08 9.25
N ASP A 523 -14.19 0.05 9.73
CA ASP A 523 -13.57 -1.19 10.22
C ASP A 523 -13.68 -2.37 9.24
N VAL A 524 -14.15 -2.14 8.01
CA VAL A 524 -14.27 -3.17 6.95
C VAL A 524 -13.07 -3.09 6.01
N ASP A 525 -12.05 -3.91 6.27
CA ASP A 525 -10.79 -3.96 5.49
C ASP A 525 -10.94 -4.62 4.10
N GLY A 526 -12.14 -5.10 3.77
CA GLY A 526 -12.38 -5.89 2.57
C GLY A 526 -13.68 -6.69 2.55
N ALA A 527 -13.82 -7.56 1.54
CA ALA A 527 -15.01 -8.42 1.38
C ALA A 527 -14.67 -9.89 1.02
N LEU A 528 -15.40 -10.81 1.66
CA LEU A 528 -15.47 -12.23 1.28
C LEU A 528 -16.72 -12.45 0.42
N VAL A 529 -16.56 -12.32 -0.89
CA VAL A 529 -17.65 -12.30 -1.87
C VAL A 529 -18.10 -13.72 -2.20
N GLY A 530 -19.31 -14.07 -1.78
CA GLY A 530 -19.98 -15.34 -2.13
C GLY A 530 -20.46 -15.37 -3.59
N THR A 531 -21.77 -15.59 -3.80
CA THR A 531 -22.34 -15.87 -5.14
C THR A 531 -22.08 -14.81 -6.21
N ALA A 532 -21.88 -13.56 -5.83
CA ALA A 532 -21.55 -12.49 -6.77
C ALA A 532 -20.11 -12.56 -7.32
N SER A 533 -19.25 -13.43 -6.77
CA SER A 533 -17.91 -13.71 -7.31
C SER A 533 -17.90 -14.80 -8.39
N TRP A 534 -19.03 -15.45 -8.62
CA TRP A 534 -19.16 -16.55 -9.59
C TRP A 534 -19.19 -16.07 -11.05
N GLU A 535 -19.47 -14.80 -11.30
CA GLU A 535 -19.41 -14.19 -12.63
C GLU A 535 -18.39 -13.04 -12.63
N ALA A 536 -17.50 -13.03 -13.62
CA ALA A 536 -16.27 -12.23 -13.59
C ALA A 536 -16.55 -10.71 -13.57
N GLU A 537 -17.55 -10.27 -14.33
CA GLU A 537 -17.99 -8.87 -14.43
C GLU A 537 -18.59 -8.38 -13.10
N SER A 538 -19.35 -9.24 -12.41
CA SER A 538 -19.92 -8.95 -11.10
C SER A 538 -18.83 -8.85 -10.03
N PHE A 539 -17.83 -9.74 -10.05
CA PHE A 539 -16.72 -9.64 -9.10
C PHE A 539 -15.84 -8.42 -9.38
N ALA A 540 -15.52 -8.14 -10.64
CA ALA A 540 -14.76 -6.97 -11.05
C ALA A 540 -15.46 -5.66 -10.64
N GLN A 541 -16.79 -5.57 -10.75
CA GLN A 541 -17.56 -4.43 -10.25
C GLN A 541 -17.46 -4.26 -8.73
N ILE A 542 -17.46 -5.36 -7.95
CA ILE A 542 -17.28 -5.31 -6.49
C ILE A 542 -15.87 -4.91 -6.10
N VAL A 543 -14.85 -5.44 -6.79
CA VAL A 543 -13.45 -5.06 -6.58
C VAL A 543 -13.22 -3.59 -6.90
N LYS A 544 -13.83 -3.06 -7.98
CA LYS A 544 -13.65 -1.68 -8.44
C LYS A 544 -14.43 -0.61 -7.66
N VAL A 545 -15.09 -0.93 -6.53
CA VAL A 545 -15.72 0.11 -5.69
C VAL A 545 -14.71 1.00 -4.93
N VAL A 546 -13.41 0.74 -5.12
CA VAL A 546 -12.27 1.41 -4.48
C VAL A 546 -11.30 2.05 -5.50
N CYS A 547 -11.68 2.15 -6.79
CA CYS A 547 -10.81 2.50 -7.93
C CYS A 547 -11.43 3.50 -8.92
#